data_AF-H6RL97-F1
#
_entry.id   AF-H6RL97-F1
#
_cell.length_a   1.000
_cell.length_b   1.000
_cell.length_c   1.000
_cell.angle_alpha   90.00
_cell.angle_beta   90.00
_cell.angle_gamma   90.00
#
_symmetry.space_group_name_H-M   'P 1'
#
loop_
_entity.id
_entity.type
_entity.pdbx_description
1 polymer ?
#
loop_
_entity_poly.entity_id
_entity_poly.type
_entity_poly.pdbx_seq_one_letter_code
_entity_poly.pdbx_strand_id
1 'polypeptide(L)'
;MSPDRASRRRTAVELGVLQVGYLLFLAPWFLVAIGGAMGMANANSSWAALLIYGWFGYPFVAVTTTVIAWVLFGTGRLAAARWTNRVPLLWVVVGAAVLTWIFTAG
;
A
#
# COMPACT_ATOMS: atom_id res chain seq x y z
N MET A 1 -14.31 -30.92 6.27
CA MET A 1 -13.49 -30.08 5.35
C MET A 1 -12.05 -30.52 5.50
N SER A 2 -11.30 -30.74 4.40
CA SER A 2 -9.86 -31.00 4.54
C SER A 2 -9.18 -29.76 5.13
N PRO A 3 -8.20 -29.92 6.03
CA PRO A 3 -7.46 -28.81 6.65
C PRO A 3 -6.92 -27.80 5.62
N ASP A 4 -6.59 -28.29 4.43
CA ASP A 4 -6.03 -27.53 3.32
C ASP A 4 -7.04 -26.57 2.64
N ARG A 5 -8.33 -26.93 2.59
CA ARG A 5 -9.36 -26.00 2.07
C ARG A 5 -9.60 -24.83 3.04
N ALA A 6 -9.53 -25.08 4.34
CA ALA A 6 -9.73 -24.06 5.35
C ALA A 6 -8.58 -23.03 5.35
N SER A 7 -7.32 -23.49 5.25
CA SER A 7 -6.14 -22.62 5.17
C SER A 7 -6.17 -21.74 3.91
N ARG A 8 -6.56 -22.32 2.77
CA ARG A 8 -6.69 -21.62 1.49
C ARG A 8 -7.80 -20.57 1.53
N ARG A 9 -8.96 -20.88 2.10
CA ARG A 9 -10.06 -19.91 2.28
C ARG A 9 -9.63 -18.74 3.17
N ARG A 10 -8.98 -19.00 4.31
CA ARG A 10 -8.50 -17.96 5.22
C ARG A 10 -7.51 -17.03 4.53
N THR A 11 -6.59 -17.60 3.76
CA THR A 11 -5.60 -16.83 2.99
C THR A 11 -6.29 -15.94 1.94
N ALA A 12 -7.26 -16.46 1.19
CA ALA A 12 -7.98 -15.65 0.20
C ALA A 12 -8.72 -14.45 0.82
N VAL A 13 -9.35 -14.66 1.99
CA VAL A 13 -10.01 -13.56 2.74
C VAL A 13 -8.98 -12.53 3.19
N GLU A 14 -7.84 -12.97 3.72
CA GLU A 14 -6.76 -12.06 4.14
C GLU A 14 -6.23 -11.21 2.98
N LEU A 15 -6.02 -11.81 1.80
CA LEU A 15 -5.60 -11.09 0.60
C LEU A 15 -6.61 -10.00 0.23
N GLY A 16 -7.89 -10.36 0.13
CA GLY A 16 -8.96 -9.45 -0.27
C GLY A 16 -9.15 -8.29 0.72
N VAL A 17 -9.17 -8.57 2.03
CA VAL A 17 -9.34 -7.53 3.05
C VAL A 17 -8.22 -6.49 2.99
N LEU A 18 -6.97 -6.94 2.88
CA LEU A 18 -5.83 -6.03 2.77
C LEU A 18 -5.86 -5.20 1.48
N GLN A 19 -6.25 -5.80 0.35
CA GLN A 19 -6.36 -5.10 -0.93
C GLN A 19 -7.45 -4.02 -0.91
N VAL A 20 -8.59 -4.30 -0.28
CA VAL A 20 -9.63 -3.28 -0.03
C VAL A 20 -9.08 -2.15 0.83
N GLY A 21 -8.32 -2.48 1.89
CA GLY A 21 -7.63 -1.48 2.70
C GLY A 21 -6.67 -0.59 1.90
N TYR A 22 -5.92 -1.17 0.96
CA TYR A 22 -5.02 -0.42 0.08
C TYR A 22 -5.77 0.52 -0.86
N LEU A 23 -6.91 0.08 -1.41
CA LEU A 23 -7.77 0.94 -2.23
C LEU A 23 -8.36 2.10 -1.42
N LEU A 24 -8.77 1.86 -0.17
CA LEU A 24 -9.24 2.93 0.71
C LEU A 24 -8.14 3.94 1.03
N PHE A 25 -6.89 3.47 1.17
CA PHE A 25 -5.73 4.34 1.42
C PHE A 25 -5.32 5.19 0.20
N LEU A 26 -5.69 4.80 -1.02
CA LEU A 26 -5.43 5.63 -2.21
C LEU A 26 -6.05 7.02 -2.12
N ALA A 27 -7.24 7.16 -1.52
CA ALA A 27 -7.92 8.46 -1.39
C ALA A 27 -7.12 9.49 -0.57
N PRO A 28 -6.78 9.24 0.71
CA PRO A 28 -5.94 10.17 1.47
C PRO A 28 -4.53 10.30 0.89
N TRP A 29 -4.02 9.26 0.22
CA TRP A 29 -2.74 9.32 -0.47
C TRP A 29 -2.72 10.35 -1.61
N PHE A 30 -3.79 10.41 -2.42
CA PHE A 30 -3.89 11.40 -3.52
C PHE A 30 -3.98 12.83 -3.00
N LEU A 31 -4.68 13.04 -1.87
CA LEU A 31 -4.73 14.36 -1.23
C LEU A 31 -3.34 14.84 -0.84
N VAL A 32 -2.53 13.98 -0.22
CA VAL A 32 -1.14 14.29 0.14
C VAL A 32 -0.27 14.51 -1.11
N ALA A 33 -0.46 13.69 -2.15
CA ALA A 33 0.30 13.81 -3.39
C ALA A 33 0.04 15.16 -4.10
N ILE A 34 -1.22 15.57 -4.21
CA ILE A 34 -1.62 16.85 -4.84
C ILE A 34 -1.14 18.02 -3.98
N GLY A 35 -1.45 18.02 -2.68
CA GLY A 35 -1.04 19.09 -1.76
C GLY A 35 0.49 19.23 -1.68
N GLY A 36 1.20 18.11 -1.63
CA GLY A 36 2.66 18.06 -1.65
C GLY A 36 3.25 18.62 -2.95
N ALA A 37 2.71 18.24 -4.11
CA ALA A 37 3.18 18.75 -5.41
C ALA A 37 2.95 20.26 -5.55
N MET A 38 1.81 20.77 -5.09
CA MET A 38 1.53 22.22 -5.06
C MET A 38 2.46 22.97 -4.11
N GLY A 39 2.71 22.45 -2.91
CA GLY A 39 3.65 23.06 -1.95
C GLY A 39 5.09 23.08 -2.46
N MET A 40 5.49 22.01 -3.15
CA MET A 40 6.81 21.86 -3.76
C MET A 40 7.10 22.88 -4.85
N ALA A 41 6.11 23.21 -5.68
CA ALA A 41 6.24 24.25 -6.71
C ALA A 41 6.63 25.62 -6.12
N ASN A 42 6.34 25.84 -4.84
CA ASN A 42 6.65 27.09 -4.14
C ASN A 42 7.98 27.04 -3.36
N ALA A 43 8.52 25.85 -3.06
CA ALA A 43 9.60 25.68 -2.08
C ALA A 43 10.99 25.39 -2.68
N ASN A 44 11.10 25.11 -3.99
CA ASN A 44 12.37 24.82 -4.71
C ASN A 44 13.30 23.82 -3.97
N SER A 45 12.75 22.76 -3.37
CA SER A 45 13.52 21.78 -2.58
C SER A 45 13.67 20.44 -3.29
N SER A 46 14.91 20.06 -3.62
CA SER A 46 15.24 18.78 -4.28
C SER A 46 14.90 17.55 -3.43
N TRP A 47 14.93 17.68 -2.09
CA TRP A 47 14.59 16.60 -1.16
C TRP A 47 13.09 16.30 -1.15
N ALA A 48 12.25 17.32 -1.26
CA ALA A 48 10.81 17.13 -1.33
C ALA A 48 10.40 16.49 -2.69
N ALA A 49 11.19 16.67 -3.75
CA ALA A 49 11.00 15.96 -5.02
C ALA A 49 11.18 14.45 -4.88
N LEU A 50 12.27 14.03 -4.22
CA LEU A 50 12.56 12.61 -3.99
C LEU A 50 11.49 11.93 -3.12
N LEU A 51 11.02 12.62 -2.08
CA LEU A 51 9.92 12.14 -1.24
C LEU A 51 8.63 11.97 -2.04
N ILE A 52 8.31 12.92 -2.92
CA ILE A 52 7.17 12.82 -3.83
C ILE A 52 7.32 11.63 -4.78
N TYR A 53 8.48 11.43 -5.43
CA TYR A 53 8.67 10.28 -6.32
C TYR A 53 8.52 8.93 -5.60
N GLY A 54 9.06 8.80 -4.38
CA GLY A 54 8.87 7.63 -3.54
C GLY A 54 7.40 7.44 -3.10
N TRP A 55 6.69 8.54 -2.85
CA TRP A 55 5.27 8.54 -2.54
C TRP A 55 4.46 8.01 -3.73
N PHE A 56 4.70 8.54 -4.93
CA PHE A 56 4.10 8.14 -6.22
C PHE A 56 4.30 6.66 -6.58
N GLY A 57 5.26 5.98 -5.95
CA GLY A 57 5.46 4.54 -6.09
C GLY A 57 4.31 3.69 -5.55
N TYR A 58 3.50 4.20 -4.61
CA TYR A 58 2.50 3.40 -3.90
C TYR A 58 1.52 2.64 -4.80
N PRO A 59 0.83 3.26 -5.79
CA PRO A 59 -0.14 2.56 -6.62
C PRO A 59 0.52 1.42 -7.40
N PHE A 60 1.75 1.63 -7.90
CA PHE A 60 2.50 0.61 -8.62
C PHE A 60 2.87 -0.56 -7.72
N VAL A 61 3.35 -0.28 -6.50
CA VAL A 61 3.66 -1.32 -5.51
C VAL A 61 2.39 -2.10 -5.17
N ALA A 62 1.30 -1.41 -4.81
CA ALA A 62 0.03 -2.03 -4.43
C ALA A 62 -0.53 -2.94 -5.53
N VAL A 63 -0.56 -2.48 -6.78
CA VAL A 63 -1.02 -3.27 -7.93
C VAL A 63 -0.09 -4.46 -8.18
N THR A 64 1.22 -4.25 -8.22
CA THR A 64 2.19 -5.30 -8.54
C THR A 64 2.17 -6.41 -7.48
N THR A 65 2.16 -6.05 -6.20
CA THR A 65 2.11 -7.03 -5.10
C THR A 65 0.77 -7.77 -5.06
N THR A 66 -0.32 -7.10 -5.45
CA THR A 66 -1.65 -7.74 -5.56
C THR A 66 -1.63 -8.84 -6.62
N VAL A 67 -1.12 -8.53 -7.81
CA VAL A 67 -0.99 -9.52 -8.91
C VAL A 67 -0.12 -10.69 -8.48
N ILE A 68 1.08 -10.41 -7.94
CA ILE A 68 2.02 -11.46 -7.50
C ILE A 68 1.41 -12.31 -6.38
N ALA A 69 0.71 -11.71 -5.42
CA ALA A 69 0.09 -12.44 -4.32
C ALA A 69 -0.99 -13.42 -4.82
N TRP A 70 -1.82 -13.02 -5.79
CA TRP A 70 -2.82 -13.90 -6.39
C TRP A 70 -2.20 -15.02 -7.23
N VAL A 71 -1.11 -14.76 -7.94
CA VAL A 71 -0.34 -15.80 -8.66
C VAL A 71 0.25 -16.82 -7.67
N LEU A 72 0.86 -16.36 -6.59
CA LEU A 72 1.40 -17.22 -5.53
C LEU A 72 0.31 -18.05 -4.84
N PHE A 73 -0.87 -17.44 -4.64
CA PHE A 73 -2.03 -18.14 -4.11
C PHE A 73 -2.55 -19.22 -5.07
N GLY A 74 -2.62 -18.92 -6.37
CA GLY A 74 -3.02 -19.86 -7.42
C GLY A 74 -2.10 -21.07 -7.52
N THR A 75 -0.80 -20.87 -7.33
CA THR A 75 0.24 -21.91 -7.34
C THR A 75 0.39 -22.67 -6.02
N GLY A 76 -0.47 -22.42 -5.02
CA GLY A 76 -0.45 -23.11 -3.72
C GLY A 76 0.61 -22.60 -2.73
N ARG A 77 1.37 -21.54 -3.06
CA ARG A 77 2.39 -20.93 -2.19
C ARG A 77 1.75 -19.94 -1.20
N LEU A 78 0.88 -20.44 -0.33
CA LEU A 78 0.04 -19.61 0.56
C LEU A 78 0.85 -18.67 1.47
N ALA A 79 1.95 -19.15 2.05
CA ALA A 79 2.78 -18.34 2.94
C ALA A 79 3.42 -17.15 2.20
N ALA A 80 3.96 -17.40 1.00
CA ALA A 80 4.54 -16.36 0.15
C ALA A 80 3.48 -15.35 -0.30
N ALA A 81 2.29 -15.84 -0.72
CA ALA A 81 1.19 -14.98 -1.12
C ALA A 81 0.82 -13.95 -0.03
N ARG A 82 0.69 -14.39 1.23
CA ARG A 82 0.40 -13.48 2.36
C ARG A 82 1.51 -12.46 2.59
N TRP A 83 2.76 -12.89 2.54
CA TRP A 83 3.91 -11.99 2.77
C TRP A 83 3.99 -10.92 1.69
N THR A 84 3.89 -11.31 0.41
CA THR A 84 3.86 -10.37 -0.71
C THR A 84 2.71 -9.39 -0.56
N ASN A 85 1.52 -9.87 -0.16
CA ASN A 85 0.36 -9.03 0.01
C ASN A 85 0.49 -8.01 1.13
N ARG A 86 1.41 -8.19 2.09
CA ARG A 86 1.65 -7.23 3.19
C ARG A 86 2.63 -6.13 2.85
N VAL A 87 3.39 -6.25 1.75
CA VAL A 87 4.39 -5.24 1.34
C VAL A 87 3.79 -3.83 1.25
N PRO A 88 2.59 -3.60 0.68
CA PRO A 88 2.00 -2.26 0.63
C PRO A 88 1.67 -1.67 2.01
N LEU A 89 1.59 -2.47 3.08
CA LEU A 89 1.37 -1.94 4.44
C LEU A 89 2.49 -0.99 4.86
N LEU A 90 3.71 -1.17 4.37
CA LEU A 90 4.81 -0.27 4.68
C LEU A 90 4.50 1.15 4.21
N TRP A 91 3.93 1.30 3.02
CA TRP A 91 3.47 2.59 2.53
C TRP A 91 2.27 3.12 3.30
N VAL A 92 1.35 2.26 3.74
CA VAL A 92 0.22 2.69 4.57
C VAL A 92 0.71 3.24 5.91
N VAL A 93 1.71 2.60 6.54
CA VAL A 93 2.29 3.05 7.82
C VAL A 93 3.01 4.38 7.66
N VAL A 94 3.90 4.50 6.67
CA VAL A 94 4.58 5.78 6.35
C VAL A 94 3.54 6.84 6.01
N GLY A 95 2.55 6.44 5.22
CA GLY A 95 1.31 7.11 4.90
C GLY A 95 0.63 7.80 6.07
N ALA A 96 0.22 6.97 7.02
CA ALA A 96 -0.46 7.37 8.23
C ALA A 96 0.42 8.28 9.09
N ALA A 97 1.72 7.99 9.21
CA ALA A 97 2.64 8.84 9.97
C ALA A 97 2.74 10.26 9.40
N VAL A 98 2.83 10.38 8.07
CA VAL A 98 2.84 11.69 7.38
C VAL A 98 1.52 12.42 7.59
N LEU A 99 0.38 11.73 7.44
CA LEU A 99 -0.94 12.32 7.68
C LEU A 99 -1.08 12.80 9.12
N THR A 100 -0.75 11.97 10.11
CA THR A 100 -0.77 12.34 11.53
C THR A 100 0.08 13.57 11.77
N TRP A 101 1.31 13.60 11.27
CA TRP A 101 2.19 14.75 11.42
C TRP A 101 1.56 16.03 10.84
N ILE A 102 1.01 15.99 9.63
CA ILE A 102 0.33 17.14 9.00
C ILE A 102 -0.81 17.64 9.89
N PHE A 103 -1.64 16.75 10.46
CA PHE A 103 -2.77 17.14 11.30
C PHE A 103 -2.37 17.62 12.71
N THR A 104 -1.20 17.25 13.22
CA THR A 104 -0.73 17.66 14.56
C THR A 104 0.26 18.83 14.54
N ALA A 105 0.88 19.11 13.40
CA ALA A 105 1.85 20.20 13.24
C ALA A 105 1.21 21.51 12.75
N GLY A 106 -0.05 21.47 12.31
CA GLY A 106 -0.88 22.65 12.03
C GLY A 106 -1.69 23.06 13.25
#